data_AF-A0A931WQI9-F1
#
_entry.id   AF-A0A931WQI9-F1
#
_cell.length_a   1.000
_cell.length_b   1.000
_cell.length_c   1.000
_cell.angle_alpha   90.00
_cell.angle_beta   90.00
_cell.angle_gamma   90.00
#
_symmetry.space_group_name_H-M   'P 1'
#
loop_
_entity.id
_entity.type
_entity.pdbx_description
1 polymer ?
#
loop_
_entity_poly.entity_id
_entity_poly.type
_entity_poly.pdbx_seq_one_letter_code
_entity_poly.pdbx_strand_id
1 'polypeptide(L)'
;MRDKSNTSNTGRSGRTGKERTWTTCPTSAFTLIELLVVISIIGILVTIGFVSFTSAQKQARDAQRRSDLKQFQTALEQYGNKNNGLYPSRNVSGGESASVILCQDLGITTCPSDPRSAQDPSFSYQYQSDGTVPGTPTATRYVLWGKIENASTTTYLVICSSGNVGEMETGIPPTSGACPI
;
A
#
# COMPACT_ATOMS: atom_id res chain seq x y z
N MET A 1 -1.70 37.60 56.41
CA MET A 1 -2.93 38.27 56.90
C MET A 1 -4.11 37.43 56.43
N ARG A 2 -4.74 36.60 57.27
CA ARG A 2 -5.96 36.90 58.08
C ARG A 2 -7.01 37.72 57.32
N ASP A 3 -8.13 37.08 57.03
CA ASP A 3 -9.44 37.29 57.69
C ASP A 3 -10.34 36.09 57.31
N LYS A 4 -10.91 35.28 58.23
CA LYS A 4 -12.04 35.51 59.16
C LYS A 4 -13.15 36.31 58.45
N SER A 5 -14.41 35.95 58.40
CA SER A 5 -15.30 35.26 59.33
C SER A 5 -16.67 35.20 58.62
N ASN A 6 -17.34 34.06 58.64
CA ASN A 6 -18.64 33.86 59.28
C ASN A 6 -19.64 35.03 59.17
N THR A 7 -20.76 34.79 58.49
CA THR A 7 -22.08 35.28 58.93
C THR A 7 -23.17 34.29 58.57
N SER A 8 -23.79 33.75 59.62
CA SER A 8 -25.10 33.11 59.70
C SER A 8 -26.24 34.05 59.28
N ASN A 9 -27.27 33.54 58.58
CA ASN A 9 -28.68 33.80 58.89
C ASN A 9 -29.62 32.99 57.96
N THR A 10 -30.40 32.06 58.52
CA THR A 10 -31.85 32.16 58.81
C THR A 10 -32.77 32.24 57.59
N GLY A 11 -33.67 31.27 57.47
CA GLY A 11 -34.75 31.35 56.49
C GLY A 11 -35.58 30.08 56.38
N ARG A 12 -36.35 29.78 57.42
CA ARG A 12 -37.42 28.78 57.44
C ARG A 12 -38.44 29.10 56.34
N SER A 13 -38.76 28.16 55.46
CA SER A 13 -40.08 28.10 54.84
C SER A 13 -40.36 26.70 54.33
N GLY A 14 -41.17 25.96 55.10
CA GLY A 14 -41.79 24.73 54.61
C GLY A 14 -42.59 25.04 53.35
N ARG A 15 -42.33 24.28 52.29
CA ARG A 15 -43.27 24.07 51.19
C ARG A 15 -43.45 22.58 51.02
N THR A 16 -44.52 22.10 51.65
CA THR A 16 -45.23 20.89 51.28
C THR A 16 -45.58 20.98 49.79
N GLY A 17 -45.08 20.05 48.97
CA GLY A 17 -45.21 20.21 47.53
C GLY A 17 -44.73 19.02 46.72
N LYS A 18 -45.43 17.89 46.87
CA LYS A 18 -45.60 16.79 45.91
C LYS A 18 -44.34 16.34 45.17
N GLU A 19 -43.79 15.22 45.65
CA GLU A 19 -42.89 14.35 44.89
C GLU A 19 -43.48 14.11 43.49
N ARG A 20 -42.82 14.65 42.46
CA ARG A 20 -43.12 14.28 41.08
C ARG A 20 -42.50 12.91 40.87
N THR A 21 -43.30 11.86 41.05
CA THR A 21 -42.95 10.49 40.66
C THR A 21 -42.72 10.50 39.15
N TRP A 22 -41.46 10.43 38.75
CA TRP A 22 -41.09 10.21 37.35
C TRP A 22 -41.73 8.89 36.92
N THR A 23 -42.74 8.98 36.06
CA THR A 23 -43.27 7.81 35.37
C THR A 23 -42.11 7.22 34.58
N THR A 24 -41.58 6.10 35.06
CA THR A 24 -40.55 5.34 34.33
C THR A 24 -41.12 4.99 32.97
N CYS A 25 -40.53 5.52 31.92
CA CYS A 25 -40.84 5.11 30.56
C CYS A 25 -40.62 3.59 30.48
N PRO A 26 -41.55 2.81 29.89
CA PRO A 26 -41.38 1.37 29.81
C PRO A 26 -40.07 1.06 29.10
N THR A 27 -39.15 0.38 29.80
CA THR A 27 -37.91 -0.10 29.19
C THR A 27 -38.28 -1.25 28.27
N SER A 28 -38.32 -0.98 26.96
CA SER A 28 -38.41 -2.01 25.93
C SER A 28 -37.21 -2.95 26.09
N ALA A 29 -37.43 -4.12 26.69
CA ALA A 29 -36.43 -5.16 26.78
C ALA A 29 -36.34 -5.84 25.41
N PHE A 30 -35.18 -5.72 24.75
CA PHE A 30 -34.90 -6.45 23.52
C PHE A 30 -35.02 -7.95 23.76
N THR A 31 -35.67 -8.64 22.83
CA THR A 31 -35.78 -10.10 22.93
C THR A 31 -34.45 -10.75 22.52
N LEU A 32 -34.09 -11.88 23.14
CA LEU A 32 -32.89 -12.64 22.79
C LEU A 32 -32.88 -13.04 21.30
N ILE A 33 -34.05 -13.35 20.74
CA ILE A 33 -34.19 -13.74 19.33
C ILE A 33 -33.92 -12.56 18.38
N GLU A 34 -34.28 -11.35 18.78
CA GLU A 34 -34.09 -10.13 17.98
C GLU A 34 -32.61 -9.77 17.88
N LEU A 35 -31.85 -9.91 18.97
CA LEU A 35 -30.39 -9.81 18.90
C LEU A 35 -29.75 -10.97 18.12
N LEU A 36 -30.28 -12.19 18.22
CA LEU A 36 -29.75 -13.36 17.51
C LEU A 36 -29.87 -13.22 15.99
N VAL A 37 -31.00 -12.73 15.49
CA VAL A 37 -31.21 -12.51 14.05
C VAL A 37 -30.32 -11.37 13.53
N VAL A 38 -30.05 -10.34 14.32
CA VAL A 38 -29.20 -9.23 13.88
C VAL A 38 -27.75 -9.68 13.71
N ILE A 39 -27.19 -10.39 14.69
CA ILE A 39 -25.80 -10.86 14.58
C ILE A 39 -25.65 -11.90 13.46
N SER A 40 -26.68 -12.69 13.17
CA SER A 40 -26.63 -13.68 12.08
C SER A 40 -26.58 -13.00 10.71
N ILE A 41 -27.38 -11.95 10.49
CA ILE A 41 -27.35 -11.17 9.24
C ILE A 41 -26.01 -10.43 9.10
N ILE A 42 -25.51 -9.81 10.16
CA ILE A 42 -24.19 -9.14 10.15
C ILE A 42 -23.09 -10.15 9.80
N GLY A 43 -23.13 -11.36 10.38
CA GLY A 43 -22.16 -12.42 10.09
C GLY A 43 -22.11 -12.81 8.61
N ILE A 44 -23.27 -12.93 7.96
CA ILE A 44 -23.37 -13.23 6.53
C ILE A 44 -22.77 -12.09 5.68
N LEU A 45 -23.16 -10.84 5.98
CA LEU A 45 -22.68 -9.68 5.24
C LEU A 45 -21.16 -9.47 5.37
N VAL A 46 -20.62 -9.64 6.58
CA VAL A 46 -19.17 -9.51 6.83
C VAL A 46 -18.39 -10.57 6.07
N THR A 47 -18.89 -11.81 6.03
CA THR A 47 -18.18 -12.92 5.36
C THR A 47 -18.02 -12.65 3.86
N ILE A 48 -19.09 -12.20 3.19
CA ILE A 48 -19.06 -11.89 1.75
C ILE A 48 -18.20 -10.63 1.50
N GLY A 49 -18.35 -9.61 2.34
CA GLY A 49 -17.58 -8.37 2.24
C GLY A 49 -16.07 -8.58 2.41
N PHE A 50 -15.66 -9.47 3.30
CA PHE A 50 -14.24 -9.72 3.59
C PHE A 50 -13.47 -10.27 2.39
N VAL A 51 -14.04 -11.25 1.66
CA VAL A 51 -13.37 -11.83 0.48
C VAL A 51 -13.17 -10.76 -0.60
N SER A 52 -14.21 -9.96 -0.88
CA SER A 52 -14.13 -8.87 -1.87
C SER A 52 -13.08 -7.82 -1.48
N PHE A 53 -13.03 -7.45 -0.21
CA PHE A 53 -12.07 -6.47 0.30
C PHE A 53 -10.61 -6.90 0.11
N THR A 54 -10.29 -8.17 0.36
CA THR A 54 -8.91 -8.67 0.16
C THR A 54 -8.47 -8.62 -1.29
N SER A 55 -9.36 -8.90 -2.25
CA SER A 55 -9.08 -8.77 -3.68
C SER A 55 -8.89 -7.31 -4.10
N ALA A 56 -9.75 -6.42 -3.62
CA ALA A 56 -9.64 -4.98 -3.89
C ALA A 56 -8.30 -4.41 -3.37
N GLN A 57 -7.85 -4.83 -2.17
CA GLN A 57 -6.54 -4.42 -1.65
C GLN A 57 -5.37 -4.92 -2.52
N LYS A 58 -5.42 -6.15 -3.04
CA LYS A 58 -4.39 -6.68 -3.95
C LYS A 58 -4.34 -5.85 -5.23
N GLN A 59 -5.50 -5.56 -5.83
CA GLN A 59 -5.60 -4.72 -7.03
C GLN A 59 -5.05 -3.31 -6.79
N ALA A 60 -5.34 -2.70 -5.64
CA ALA A 60 -4.81 -1.39 -5.30
C ALA A 60 -3.28 -1.39 -5.21
N ARG A 61 -2.68 -2.42 -4.60
CA ARG A 61 -1.21 -2.58 -4.57
C ARG A 61 -0.64 -2.85 -5.96
N ASP A 62 -1.29 -3.65 -6.79
CA ASP A 62 -0.88 -3.87 -8.19
C ASP A 62 -0.94 -2.58 -9.02
N ALA A 63 -1.93 -1.72 -8.79
CA ALA A 63 -2.00 -0.40 -9.41
C ALA A 63 -0.84 0.51 -8.95
N GLN A 64 -0.50 0.47 -7.65
CA GLN A 64 0.68 1.17 -7.13
C GLN A 64 1.97 0.64 -7.77
N ARG A 65 2.14 -0.67 -7.91
CA ARG A 65 3.30 -1.29 -8.60
C ARG A 65 3.48 -0.77 -10.02
N ARG A 66 2.39 -0.71 -10.79
CA ARG A 66 2.41 -0.16 -12.15
C ARG A 66 2.87 1.29 -12.16
N SER A 67 2.39 2.10 -11.22
CA SER A 67 2.79 3.49 -11.08
C SER A 67 4.27 3.63 -10.69
N ASP A 68 4.74 2.85 -9.72
CA ASP A 68 6.13 2.86 -9.25
C ASP A 68 7.11 2.47 -10.36
N LEU A 69 6.81 1.39 -11.11
CA LEU A 69 7.64 0.98 -12.25
C LEU A 69 7.65 2.04 -13.35
N LYS A 70 6.52 2.74 -13.58
CA LYS A 70 6.46 3.84 -14.54
C LYS A 70 7.28 5.07 -14.10
N GLN A 71 7.36 5.32 -12.79
CA GLN A 71 8.23 6.37 -12.25
C GLN A 71 9.71 6.05 -12.52
N PHE A 72 10.13 4.80 -12.27
CA PHE A 72 11.48 4.35 -12.62
C PHE A 72 11.77 4.46 -14.13
N GLN A 73 10.83 4.03 -14.97
CA GLN A 73 10.96 4.16 -16.42
C GLN A 73 11.19 5.62 -16.82
N THR A 74 10.39 6.55 -16.30
CA THR A 74 10.51 7.98 -16.61
C THR A 74 11.88 8.52 -16.18
N ALA A 75 12.38 8.10 -15.02
CA ALA A 75 13.69 8.50 -14.54
C ALA A 75 14.84 7.89 -15.37
N LEU A 76 14.70 6.64 -15.82
CA LEU A 76 15.62 6.00 -16.76
C LEU A 76 15.67 6.73 -18.10
N GLU A 77 14.52 7.11 -18.65
CA GLU A 77 14.44 7.90 -19.89
C GLU A 77 15.12 9.27 -19.72
N GLN A 78 14.90 9.95 -18.59
CA GLN A 78 15.60 11.20 -18.26
C GLN A 78 17.11 11.01 -18.13
N TYR A 79 17.56 9.91 -17.52
CA TYR A 79 18.97 9.56 -17.41
C TYR A 79 19.58 9.30 -18.80
N GLY A 80 18.90 8.51 -19.64
CA GLY A 80 19.33 8.24 -21.01
C GLY A 80 19.48 9.52 -21.83
N ASN A 81 18.52 10.45 -21.73
CA ASN A 81 18.59 11.75 -22.40
C ASN A 81 19.81 12.57 -21.98
N LYS A 82 20.29 12.45 -20.74
CA LYS A 82 21.50 13.13 -20.24
C LYS A 82 22.80 12.44 -20.62
N ASN A 83 22.74 11.14 -20.92
CA ASN A 83 23.91 10.27 -21.14
C ASN A 83 23.92 9.66 -22.54
N ASN A 84 23.55 10.42 -23.58
CA ASN A 84 23.62 10.01 -24.98
C ASN A 84 22.83 8.73 -25.32
N GLY A 85 21.70 8.50 -24.65
CA GLY A 85 20.86 7.32 -24.83
C GLY A 85 21.35 6.08 -24.08
N LEU A 86 22.35 6.22 -23.21
CA LEU A 86 22.90 5.13 -22.40
C LEU A 86 22.30 5.12 -20.99
N TYR A 87 22.08 3.94 -20.46
CA TYR A 87 21.45 3.69 -19.16
C TYR A 87 22.45 3.21 -18.11
N PRO A 88 22.12 3.29 -16.81
CA PRO A 88 22.97 2.77 -15.75
C PRO A 88 23.19 1.26 -15.94
N SER A 89 24.46 0.87 -15.91
CA SER A 89 24.84 -0.49 -16.16
C SER A 89 24.76 -1.35 -14.89
N ARG A 90 23.96 -2.42 -14.94
CA ARG A 90 23.73 -3.45 -13.92
C ARG A 90 23.50 -4.81 -14.57
N ASN A 91 24.57 -5.52 -14.90
CA ASN A 91 24.52 -6.84 -15.53
C ASN A 91 24.68 -7.94 -14.49
N VAL A 92 23.63 -8.11 -13.70
CA VAL A 92 23.55 -9.12 -12.64
C VAL A 92 22.41 -10.06 -12.96
N SER A 93 22.72 -11.36 -13.00
CA SER A 93 21.74 -12.41 -13.24
C SER A 93 20.65 -12.37 -12.17
N GLY A 94 19.39 -12.22 -12.59
CA GLY A 94 18.25 -12.10 -11.67
C GLY A 94 17.93 -10.68 -11.21
N GLY A 95 18.68 -9.69 -11.68
CA GLY A 95 18.44 -8.27 -11.41
C GLY A 95 19.01 -7.78 -10.08
N GLU A 96 19.18 -6.47 -10.01
CA GLU A 96 19.54 -5.71 -8.81
C GLU A 96 18.33 -4.93 -8.31
N SER A 97 18.31 -4.63 -7.00
CA SER A 97 17.18 -3.93 -6.38
C SER A 97 17.03 -2.52 -6.94
N ALA A 98 15.90 -2.26 -7.62
CA ALA A 98 15.62 -0.94 -8.18
C ALA A 98 15.40 0.11 -7.08
N SER A 99 14.79 -0.30 -5.96
CA SER A 99 14.49 0.58 -4.82
C SER A 99 15.72 1.03 -4.02
N VAL A 100 16.92 0.51 -4.31
CA VAL A 100 18.16 0.91 -3.63
C VAL A 100 19.22 1.30 -4.66
N ILE A 101 19.60 0.35 -5.51
CA ILE A 101 20.74 0.50 -6.41
C ILE A 101 20.40 1.41 -7.57
N LEU A 102 19.29 1.14 -8.28
CA LEU A 102 18.92 1.96 -9.44
C LEU A 102 18.59 3.41 -9.02
N CYS A 103 17.90 3.59 -7.89
CA CYS A 103 17.69 4.92 -7.35
C CYS A 103 18.96 5.73 -7.12
N GLN A 104 20.00 5.09 -6.57
CA GLN A 104 21.29 5.73 -6.36
C GLN A 104 21.91 6.13 -7.70
N ASP A 105 21.84 5.25 -8.71
CA ASP A 105 22.34 5.53 -10.05
C ASP A 105 21.57 6.68 -10.74
N LEU A 106 20.26 6.77 -10.51
CA LEU A 106 19.38 7.79 -11.09
C LEU A 106 19.33 9.09 -10.28
N GLY A 107 19.89 9.12 -9.08
CA GLY A 107 19.83 10.27 -8.17
C GLY A 107 18.43 10.55 -7.61
N ILE A 108 17.58 9.53 -7.48
CA ILE A 108 16.23 9.67 -6.92
C ILE A 108 16.31 9.62 -5.39
N THR A 109 15.83 10.67 -4.70
CA THR A 109 15.89 10.75 -3.23
C THR A 109 14.80 9.93 -2.53
N THR A 110 13.59 9.89 -3.09
CA THR A 110 12.47 9.10 -2.56
C THR A 110 12.21 7.91 -3.46
N CYS A 111 12.80 6.77 -3.11
CA CYS A 111 12.69 5.56 -3.89
C CYS A 111 11.33 4.89 -3.74
N PRO A 112 10.62 4.63 -4.86
CA PRO A 112 9.48 3.73 -4.83
C PRO A 112 9.91 2.35 -4.32
N SER A 113 9.13 1.80 -3.40
CA SER A 113 9.33 0.47 -2.84
C SER A 113 7.98 -0.22 -2.72
N ASP A 114 7.93 -1.50 -3.07
CA ASP A 114 6.71 -2.27 -2.99
C ASP A 114 6.23 -2.40 -1.53
N PRO A 115 4.94 -2.15 -1.23
CA PRO A 115 4.42 -2.19 0.14
C PRO A 115 4.47 -3.57 0.80
N ARG A 116 4.61 -4.66 0.02
CA ARG A 116 4.79 -6.03 0.53
C ARG A 116 6.23 -6.48 0.59
N SER A 117 7.18 -5.72 0.02
CA SER A 117 8.59 -6.12 -0.01
C SER A 117 9.18 -6.38 1.39
N ALA A 118 8.68 -5.70 2.41
CA ALA A 118 9.09 -5.90 3.80
C ALA A 118 8.62 -7.24 4.40
N GLN A 119 7.50 -7.80 3.94
CA GLN A 119 7.02 -9.11 4.41
C GLN A 119 7.45 -10.26 3.49
N ASP A 120 7.54 -10.00 2.20
CA ASP A 120 7.97 -10.95 1.18
C ASP A 120 8.90 -10.24 0.18
N PRO A 121 10.23 -10.44 0.30
CA PRO A 121 11.22 -9.82 -0.58
C PRO A 121 11.05 -10.15 -2.07
N SER A 122 10.26 -11.17 -2.43
CA SER A 122 9.98 -11.53 -3.83
C SER A 122 9.16 -10.47 -4.58
N PHE A 123 8.55 -9.51 -3.85
CA PHE A 123 7.85 -8.36 -4.45
C PHE A 123 8.75 -7.14 -4.69
N SER A 124 10.05 -7.23 -4.39
CA SER A 124 10.98 -6.14 -4.70
C SER A 124 11.04 -5.86 -6.22
N TYR A 125 11.14 -4.58 -6.56
CA TYR A 125 11.35 -4.16 -7.95
C TYR A 125 12.80 -4.44 -8.34
N GLN A 126 12.98 -5.00 -9.53
CA GLN A 126 14.28 -5.45 -10.03
C GLN A 126 14.63 -4.76 -11.33
N TYR A 127 15.92 -4.49 -11.50
CA TYR A 127 16.49 -3.86 -12.68
C TYR A 127 17.71 -4.64 -13.18
N GLN A 128 17.78 -4.84 -14.49
CA GLN A 128 18.94 -5.40 -15.15
C GLN A 128 19.18 -4.69 -16.48
N SER A 129 20.44 -4.57 -16.86
CA SER A 129 20.85 -3.99 -18.14
C SER A 129 22.01 -4.76 -18.75
N ASP A 130 22.38 -4.45 -19.99
CA ASP A 130 23.45 -5.12 -20.74
C ASP A 130 24.87 -4.57 -20.52
N GLY A 131 25.03 -3.42 -19.86
CA GLY A 131 26.35 -2.82 -19.66
C GLY A 131 27.30 -3.60 -18.73
N THR A 132 28.60 -3.35 -18.82
CA THR A 132 29.63 -4.13 -18.10
C THR A 132 30.21 -3.45 -16.86
N VAL A 133 30.08 -2.13 -16.74
CA VAL A 133 30.64 -1.37 -15.61
C VAL A 133 29.50 -0.91 -14.69
N PRO A 134 29.42 -1.35 -13.43
CA PRO A 134 28.28 -1.02 -12.57
C PRO A 134 28.06 0.48 -12.35
N GLY A 135 26.81 0.93 -12.47
CA GLY A 135 26.37 2.29 -12.17
C GLY A 135 26.79 3.37 -13.18
N THR A 136 27.53 3.02 -14.23
CA THR A 136 27.96 3.96 -15.28
C THR A 136 27.04 3.92 -16.50
N PRO A 137 26.99 4.99 -17.30
CA PRO A 137 26.15 5.05 -18.50
C PRO A 137 26.78 4.27 -19.66
N THR A 138 26.80 2.94 -19.57
CA THR A 138 27.35 2.06 -20.63
C THR A 138 26.33 1.08 -21.18
N ALA A 139 25.14 0.99 -20.59
CA ALA A 139 24.12 0.05 -21.06
C ALA A 139 23.30 0.65 -22.21
N THR A 140 23.00 -0.17 -23.22
CA THR A 140 22.12 0.20 -24.34
C THR A 140 20.70 -0.33 -24.15
N ARG A 141 20.56 -1.39 -23.36
CA ARG A 141 19.29 -2.06 -23.10
C ARG A 141 19.11 -2.30 -21.61
N TYR A 142 17.91 -2.06 -21.14
CA TYR A 142 17.48 -2.42 -19.79
C TYR A 142 16.14 -3.14 -19.81
N VAL A 143 15.92 -3.87 -18.72
CA VAL A 143 14.63 -4.43 -18.32
C VAL A 143 14.40 -4.13 -16.84
N LEU A 144 13.18 -3.73 -16.51
CA LEU A 144 12.71 -3.41 -15.16
C LEU A 144 11.46 -4.25 -14.91
N TRP A 145 11.35 -4.89 -13.74
CA TRP A 145 10.18 -5.71 -13.45
C TRP A 145 9.80 -5.75 -11.97
N GLY A 146 8.54 -6.16 -11.73
CA GLY A 146 8.00 -6.41 -10.40
C GLY A 146 6.93 -7.49 -10.43
N LYS A 147 6.82 -8.27 -9.36
CA LYS A 147 5.82 -9.35 -9.23
C LYS A 147 4.42 -8.79 -8.96
N ILE A 148 3.40 -9.35 -9.59
CA ILE A 148 1.99 -8.97 -9.42
C ILE A 148 1.29 -9.94 -8.45
N GLU A 149 0.40 -9.42 -7.59
CA GLU A 149 -0.29 -10.22 -6.57
C GLU A 149 -1.58 -10.90 -7.07
N ASN A 150 -2.27 -10.27 -8.02
CA ASN A 150 -3.56 -10.76 -8.51
C ASN A 150 -3.43 -11.63 -9.77
N ALA A 151 -2.51 -12.59 -9.76
CA ALA A 151 -2.33 -13.58 -10.82
C ALA A 151 -2.46 -15.01 -10.27
N SER A 152 -2.99 -15.93 -11.08
CA SER A 152 -3.12 -17.36 -10.75
C SER A 152 -1.76 -18.09 -10.77
N THR A 153 -0.79 -17.55 -11.52
CA THR A 153 0.59 -18.00 -11.63
C THR A 153 1.54 -16.87 -11.18
N THR A 154 2.83 -17.16 -11.04
CA THR A 154 3.84 -16.13 -10.77
C THR A 154 4.00 -15.24 -12.00
N THR A 155 3.35 -14.08 -11.98
CA THR A 155 3.37 -13.11 -13.08
C THR A 155 4.22 -11.90 -12.71
N TYR A 156 5.09 -11.51 -13.64
CA TYR A 156 5.86 -10.28 -13.54
C TYR A 156 5.33 -9.24 -14.51
N LEU A 157 5.18 -8.01 -14.05
CA LEU A 157 5.04 -6.85 -14.91
C LEU A 157 6.43 -6.40 -15.33
N VAL A 158 6.66 -6.31 -16.64
CA VAL A 158 7.97 -6.06 -17.23
C VAL A 158 7.91 -4.81 -18.09
N ILE A 159 8.90 -3.92 -17.94
CA ILE A 159 9.11 -2.70 -18.72
C ILE A 159 10.49 -2.77 -19.35
N CYS A 160 10.57 -2.53 -20.64
CA CYS A 160 11.83 -2.55 -21.39
C CYS A 160 12.26 -1.18 -21.90
N SER A 161 13.56 -1.05 -22.17
CA SER A 161 14.16 0.09 -22.88
C SER A 161 13.54 0.41 -24.24
N SER A 162 12.89 -0.55 -24.90
CA SER A 162 12.16 -0.34 -26.16
C SER A 162 10.82 0.40 -25.97
N GLY A 163 10.39 0.63 -24.72
CA GLY A 163 9.07 1.17 -24.40
C GLY A 163 7.97 0.11 -24.27
N ASN A 164 8.27 -1.14 -24.60
CA ASN A 164 7.32 -2.24 -24.42
C ASN A 164 7.05 -2.49 -22.93
N VAL A 165 5.77 -2.65 -22.61
CA VAL A 165 5.28 -3.00 -21.27
C VAL A 165 4.36 -4.19 -21.41
N GLY A 166 4.58 -5.22 -20.62
CA GLY A 166 3.76 -6.43 -20.67
C GLY A 166 3.90 -7.29 -19.43
N GLU A 167 3.01 -8.25 -19.32
CA GLU A 167 3.03 -9.24 -18.25
C GLU A 167 3.63 -10.54 -18.78
N MET A 168 4.49 -11.15 -17.99
CA MET A 168 5.14 -12.42 -18.32
C MET A 168 4.82 -13.45 -17.23
N GLU A 169 4.21 -14.55 -17.63
CA GLU A 169 3.97 -15.70 -16.77
C GLU A 169 5.16 -16.67 -16.89
N THR A 170 6.14 -16.53 -16.00
CA THR A 170 7.31 -17.38 -15.98
C THR A 170 7.66 -17.78 -14.56
N GLY A 171 8.07 -19.04 -14.36
CA GLY A 171 8.67 -19.50 -13.11
C GLY A 171 10.08 -18.95 -12.87
N ILE A 172 10.65 -18.23 -13.83
CA ILE A 172 12.01 -17.66 -13.82
C ILE A 172 11.90 -16.15 -14.07
N PRO A 173 12.59 -15.29 -13.30
CA PRO A 173 12.55 -13.84 -13.51
C PRO A 173 13.06 -13.43 -14.92
N PRO A 174 12.53 -12.34 -15.49
CA PRO A 174 12.99 -11.81 -16.78
C PRO A 174 14.48 -11.45 -16.75
N THR A 175 15.16 -11.60 -17.89
CA THR A 175 16.55 -11.15 -18.07
C THR A 175 16.61 -10.00 -19.06
N SER A 176 17.72 -9.25 -19.13
CA SER A 176 17.91 -8.10 -20.03
C SER A 176 17.72 -8.39 -21.54
N GLY A 177 17.61 -9.67 -21.93
CA GLY A 177 17.26 -10.13 -23.27
C GLY A 177 15.79 -10.49 -23.50
N ALA A 178 14.99 -10.66 -22.44
CA ALA A 178 13.61 -11.13 -22.51
C ALA A 178 12.64 -9.96 -22.26
N CYS A 179 12.19 -9.34 -23.34
CA CYS A 179 11.10 -8.36 -23.31
C CYS A 179 9.82 -9.01 -23.82
N PRO A 180 8.66 -8.72 -23.21
CA PRO A 180 7.39 -9.06 -23.83
C PRO A 180 7.29 -8.31 -25.17
N ILE A 181 6.99 -9.06 -26.23
CA ILE A 181 6.69 -8.55 -27.58
C ILE A 181 5.26 -8.05 -27.63
#